data_AF-A0A821M1A7-F1
#
_entry.id   AF-A0A821M1A7-F1
#
_cell.length_a   1.000
_cell.length_b   1.000
_cell.length_c   1.000
_cell.angle_alpha   90.00
_cell.angle_beta   90.00
_cell.angle_gamma   90.00
#
_symmetry.space_group_name_H-M   'P 1'
#
loop_
_entity.id
_entity.type
_entity.pdbx_description
1 polymer ?
#
loop_
_entity_poly.entity_id
_entity_poly.type
_entity_poly.pdbx_seq_one_letter_code
_entity_poly.pdbx_strand_id
1 'polypeptide(L)'
;KGDDAFYTGELADVIVKEIQNRGGIITKEDLANYPVDFREALQVNLNESLTTFVSYPPSSGIILSFILNILRGYDFSSKDLENLTTTTLFYHRLIEAFKYAYAKRSELADPLKINVTDVC
;
A
#
# COMPACT_ATOMS: atom_id res chain seq x y z
N LYS A 1 -28.51 11.53 -10.76
CA LYS A 1 -27.94 10.16 -10.80
C LYS A 1 -26.49 10.27 -10.34
N GLY A 2 -26.21 9.83 -9.12
CA GLY A 2 -24.87 9.85 -8.53
C GLY A 2 -24.18 8.50 -8.72
N ASP A 3 -23.50 8.04 -7.67
CA ASP A 3 -22.93 6.71 -7.52
C ASP A 3 -23.91 5.57 -7.80
N ASP A 4 -25.20 5.73 -7.48
CA ASP A 4 -26.25 4.76 -7.80
C ASP A 4 -26.25 4.32 -9.28
N ALA A 5 -25.90 5.22 -10.21
CA ALA A 5 -25.84 4.87 -11.62
C ALA A 5 -24.84 3.73 -11.88
N PHE A 6 -23.70 3.75 -11.18
CA PHE A 6 -22.61 2.79 -11.33
C PHE A 6 -22.87 1.48 -10.60
N TYR A 7 -23.46 1.53 -9.39
CA TYR A 7 -23.60 0.34 -8.54
C TYR A 7 -24.91 -0.42 -8.76
N THR A 8 -26.01 0.26 -9.09
CA THR A 8 -27.35 -0.37 -9.19
C THR A 8 -28.10 -0.06 -10.50
N GLY A 9 -27.72 1.00 -11.20
CA GLY A 9 -28.38 1.47 -12.41
C GLY A 9 -28.04 0.72 -13.70
N GLU A 10 -28.48 1.25 -14.84
CA GLU A 10 -28.25 0.67 -16.17
C GLU A 10 -26.76 0.53 -16.53
N LEU A 11 -25.90 1.42 -16.01
CA LEU A 11 -24.45 1.30 -16.21
C LEU A 11 -23.89 0.06 -15.51
N ALA A 12 -24.42 -0.33 -14.35
CA ALA A 12 -24.07 -1.58 -13.68
C ALA A 12 -24.38 -2.80 -14.56
N ASP A 13 -25.53 -2.80 -15.25
CA ASP A 13 -25.92 -3.88 -16.18
C ASP A 13 -24.94 -4.00 -17.35
N VAL A 14 -24.54 -2.85 -17.92
CA VAL A 14 -23.56 -2.80 -19.02
C VAL A 14 -22.19 -3.32 -18.57
N ILE A 15 -21.72 -2.90 -17.39
CA ILE A 15 -20.45 -3.35 -16.81
C ILE A 15 -20.45 -4.87 -16.60
N VAL A 16 -21.48 -5.40 -15.93
CA VAL A 16 -21.60 -6.84 -15.63
C VAL A 16 -21.62 -7.66 -16.91
N LYS A 17 -22.42 -7.24 -17.90
CA LYS A 17 -22.50 -7.92 -19.20
C LYS A 17 -21.13 -7.96 -19.89
N GLU A 18 -20.39 -6.86 -19.90
CA GLU A 18 -19.08 -6.81 -20.55
C GLU A 18 -18.04 -7.69 -19.84
N ILE A 19 -18.05 -7.70 -18.50
CA ILE A 19 -17.16 -8.56 -17.71
C ILE A 19 -17.47 -10.04 -17.97
N GLN A 20 -18.75 -10.42 -17.96
CA GLN A 20 -19.18 -11.81 -18.19
C GLN A 20 -18.93 -12.27 -19.63
N ASN A 21 -19.11 -11.40 -20.62
CA ASN A 21 -18.76 -11.69 -22.02
C ASN A 21 -17.27 -12.03 -22.20
N ARG A 22 -16.41 -11.55 -21.29
CA ARG A 22 -14.97 -11.84 -21.27
C ARG A 22 -14.60 -12.99 -20.32
N GLY A 23 -15.58 -13.72 -19.82
CA GLY A 23 -15.38 -14.85 -18.90
C GLY A 23 -15.18 -14.46 -17.43
N GLY A 24 -15.44 -13.20 -17.06
CA GLY A 24 -15.44 -12.78 -15.66
C GLY A 24 -16.70 -13.20 -14.91
N ILE A 25 -16.64 -13.13 -13.58
CA ILE A 25 -17.66 -13.67 -12.67
C ILE A 25 -18.45 -12.62 -11.90
N ILE A 26 -18.14 -11.34 -12.09
CA ILE A 26 -18.80 -10.24 -11.37
C ILE A 26 -20.28 -10.21 -11.76
N THR A 27 -21.12 -10.07 -10.74
CA THR A 27 -22.57 -9.96 -10.84
C THR A 27 -23.03 -8.55 -10.51
N LYS A 28 -24.30 -8.24 -10.80
CA LYS A 28 -24.90 -6.97 -10.39
C LYS A 28 -25.00 -6.86 -8.87
N GLU A 29 -25.19 -7.99 -8.19
CA GLU A 29 -25.22 -8.05 -6.73
C GLU A 29 -23.88 -7.67 -6.10
N ASP A 30 -22.75 -8.09 -6.71
CA ASP A 30 -21.41 -7.70 -6.25
C ASP A 30 -21.20 -6.18 -6.31
N LEU A 31 -21.72 -5.52 -7.35
CA LEU A 31 -21.66 -4.06 -7.47
C LEU A 31 -22.58 -3.39 -6.44
N ALA A 32 -23.82 -3.86 -6.31
CA ALA A 32 -24.80 -3.28 -5.40
C ALA A 32 -24.39 -3.39 -3.92
N ASN A 33 -23.67 -4.46 -3.57
CA ASN A 33 -23.25 -4.75 -2.20
C ASN A 33 -21.82 -4.30 -1.89
N TYR A 34 -21.15 -3.57 -2.79
CA TYR A 34 -19.77 -3.11 -2.57
C TYR A 34 -19.70 -2.11 -1.40
N PRO A 35 -18.99 -2.42 -0.29
CA PRO A 35 -18.83 -1.50 0.82
C PRO A 35 -17.64 -0.56 0.59
N VAL A 36 -17.78 0.69 1.04
CA VAL A 36 -16.64 1.61 1.20
C VAL A 36 -16.26 1.64 2.68
N ASP A 37 -15.03 1.23 2.98
CA ASP A 37 -14.49 1.26 4.33
C ASP A 37 -13.60 2.50 4.52
N PHE A 38 -14.02 3.39 5.43
CA PHE A 38 -13.27 4.58 5.79
C PHE A 38 -12.42 4.28 7.01
N ARG A 39 -11.09 4.32 6.83
CA ARG A 39 -10.13 4.06 7.89
C ARG A 39 -9.23 5.26 8.11
N GLU A 40 -8.85 5.46 9.36
CA GLU A 40 -7.80 6.40 9.69
C GLU A 40 -6.47 5.94 9.09
N ALA A 41 -5.67 6.91 8.66
CA ALA A 41 -4.33 6.63 8.17
C ALA A 41 -3.43 6.19 9.34
N LEU A 42 -2.50 5.27 9.06
CA LEU A 42 -1.44 4.92 10.00
C LEU A 42 -0.49 6.11 10.15
N GLN A 43 -0.33 6.55 11.39
CA GLN A 43 0.61 7.60 11.75
C GLN A 43 1.97 6.97 12.10
N VAL A 44 3.03 7.38 11.39
CA VAL A 44 4.40 6.92 11.66
C VAL A 44 5.32 8.13 11.86
N ASN A 45 6.06 8.13 12.96
CA ASN A 45 7.04 9.17 13.23
C ASN A 45 8.39 8.80 12.60
N LEU A 46 8.78 9.54 11.55
CA LEU A 46 10.08 9.36 10.89
C LEU A 46 11.20 10.00 11.70
N ASN A 47 10.97 11.17 12.31
CA ASN A 47 11.87 11.78 13.29
C ASN A 47 11.07 12.67 14.25
N GLU A 48 11.76 13.39 15.14
CA GLU A 48 11.12 14.25 16.15
C GLU A 48 10.23 15.35 15.55
N SER A 49 10.47 15.75 14.30
CA SER A 49 9.77 16.84 13.62
C SER A 49 8.87 16.39 12.47
N LEU A 50 8.93 15.13 12.05
CA LEU A 50 8.27 14.64 10.85
C LEU A 50 7.45 13.38 11.12
N THR A 51 6.15 13.53 10.95
CA THR A 51 5.16 12.47 10.99
C THR A 51 4.62 12.22 9.59
N THR A 52 4.58 10.97 9.15
CA THR A 52 3.91 10.54 7.93
C THR A 52 2.59 9.86 8.24
N PHE A 53 1.62 10.08 7.35
CA PHE A 53 0.34 9.40 7.36
C PHE A 53 0.30 8.47 6.14
N VAL A 54 0.18 7.18 6.38
CA VAL A 54 0.23 6.15 5.33
C VAL A 54 -1.02 5.29 5.36
N SER A 55 -1.39 4.73 4.21
CA SER A 55 -2.57 3.86 4.12
C SER A 55 -2.39 2.57 4.93
N TYR A 56 -3.46 2.16 5.63
CA TYR A 56 -3.57 0.89 6.33
C TYR A 56 -3.57 -0.31 5.34
N PRO A 57 -3.17 -1.53 5.74
CA PRO A 57 -3.43 -2.75 4.97
C PRO A 57 -4.88 -2.83 4.46
N PRO A 58 -5.14 -3.29 3.22
CA PRO A 58 -4.26 -4.08 2.35
C PRO A 58 -3.24 -3.25 1.55
N SER A 59 -3.17 -1.93 1.73
CA SER A 59 -2.13 -1.11 1.09
C SER A 59 -0.72 -1.36 1.68
N SER A 60 0.31 -0.82 1.05
CA SER A 60 1.73 -1.03 1.42
C SER A 60 2.35 0.17 2.15
N GLY A 61 1.54 1.05 2.76
CA GLY A 61 2.02 2.23 3.48
C GLY A 61 2.99 1.91 4.64
N ILE A 62 2.70 0.82 5.36
CA ILE A 62 3.56 0.34 6.45
C ILE A 62 4.93 -0.17 5.94
N ILE A 63 4.99 -0.72 4.73
CA ILE A 63 6.25 -1.18 4.12
C ILE A 63 7.17 0.01 3.80
N LEU A 64 6.62 1.10 3.25
CA LEU A 64 7.38 2.34 3.06
C LEU A 64 7.92 2.85 4.40
N SER A 65 7.08 2.87 5.42
CA SER A 65 7.45 3.30 6.77
C SER A 65 8.57 2.43 7.37
N PHE A 66 8.51 1.12 7.18
CA PHE A 66 9.55 0.17 7.59
C PHE A 66 10.89 0.51 6.91
N ILE A 67 10.89 0.71 5.60
CA ILE A 67 12.10 1.06 4.83
C ILE A 67 12.71 2.34 5.39
N LEU A 68 11.92 3.40 5.53
CA LEU A 68 12.40 4.68 6.02
C LEU A 68 12.94 4.58 7.46
N ASN A 69 12.34 3.75 8.31
CA ASN A 69 12.85 3.47 9.65
C ASN A 69 14.20 2.76 9.65
N ILE A 70 14.44 1.79 8.76
CA ILE A 70 15.79 1.20 8.59
C ILE A 70 16.77 2.29 8.15
N LEU A 71 16.42 3.04 7.09
CA LEU A 71 17.33 3.99 6.46
C LEU A 71 17.69 5.16 7.38
N ARG A 72 16.78 5.54 8.29
CA ARG A 72 17.03 6.54 9.32
C ARG A 72 18.28 6.23 10.16
N GLY A 73 18.56 4.95 10.42
CA GLY A 73 19.74 4.55 11.20
C GLY A 73 21.08 4.88 10.55
N TYR A 74 21.11 5.25 9.27
CA TYR A 74 22.33 5.59 8.54
C TYR A 74 22.61 7.10 8.43
N ASP A 75 21.66 7.96 8.85
CA ASP A 75 21.80 9.43 8.83
C ASP A 75 22.33 9.98 7.49
N PHE A 76 21.69 9.57 6.38
CA PHE A 76 22.15 9.93 5.05
C PHE A 76 22.14 11.44 4.80
N SER A 77 23.14 11.89 4.06
CA SER A 77 23.29 13.27 3.62
C SER A 77 23.73 13.33 2.16
N SER A 78 23.88 14.55 1.62
CA SER A 78 24.44 14.74 0.27
C SER A 78 25.82 14.11 0.10
N LYS A 79 26.60 13.95 1.19
CA LYS A 79 27.94 13.35 1.18
C LYS A 79 27.93 11.89 0.74
N ASP A 80 26.83 11.18 1.03
CA ASP A 80 26.68 9.79 0.62
C ASP A 80 26.56 9.62 -0.89
N LEU A 81 26.37 10.72 -1.63
CA LEU A 81 26.24 10.73 -3.09
C LEU A 81 27.40 11.45 -3.80
N GLU A 82 28.45 11.87 -3.07
CA GLU A 82 29.53 12.71 -3.62
C GLU A 82 30.49 11.97 -4.57
N ASN A 83 30.71 10.67 -4.36
CA ASN A 83 31.62 9.89 -5.19
C ASN A 83 31.16 8.44 -5.34
N LEU A 84 31.81 7.70 -6.24
CA LEU A 84 31.40 6.34 -6.58
C LEU A 84 31.37 5.40 -5.36
N THR A 85 32.32 5.52 -4.44
CA THR A 85 32.41 4.64 -3.27
C THR A 85 31.26 4.90 -2.29
N THR A 86 31.02 6.16 -1.93
CA THR A 86 29.92 6.53 -1.02
C THR A 86 28.57 6.21 -1.65
N THR A 87 28.40 6.54 -2.93
CA THR A 87 27.16 6.26 -3.68
C THR A 87 26.88 4.77 -3.77
N THR A 88 27.91 3.95 -4.01
CA THR A 88 27.75 2.48 -4.04
C THR A 88 27.27 1.95 -2.70
N LEU A 89 27.83 2.45 -1.59
CA LEU A 89 27.41 2.04 -0.25
C LEU A 89 25.99 2.50 0.08
N PHE A 90 25.62 3.72 -0.31
CA PHE A 90 24.26 4.23 -0.20
C PHE A 90 23.25 3.30 -0.88
N TYR A 91 23.46 2.98 -2.16
CA TYR A 91 22.56 2.11 -2.91
C TYR A 91 22.54 0.68 -2.38
N HIS A 92 23.67 0.15 -1.91
CA HIS A 92 23.70 -1.14 -1.25
C HIS A 92 22.76 -1.17 -0.03
N ARG A 93 22.89 -0.19 0.88
CA ARG A 93 22.03 -0.09 2.07
C ARG A 93 20.56 0.12 1.71
N LEU A 94 20.28 0.92 0.68
CA LEU A 94 18.93 1.11 0.16
C LEU A 94 18.31 -0.21 -0.34
N ILE A 95 19.06 -0.97 -1.14
CA ILE A 95 18.63 -2.27 -1.67
C ILE A 95 18.39 -3.28 -0.52
N GLU A 96 19.29 -3.35 0.45
CA GLU A 96 19.12 -4.25 1.59
C GLU A 96 17.89 -3.87 2.43
N ALA A 97 17.64 -2.57 2.66
CA ALA A 97 16.43 -2.11 3.35
C ALA A 97 15.15 -2.54 2.61
N PHE A 98 15.12 -2.44 1.28
CA PHE A 98 14.02 -2.96 0.48
C PHE A 98 13.84 -4.47 0.63
N LYS A 99 14.92 -5.25 0.59
CA LYS A 99 14.83 -6.72 0.76
C LYS A 99 14.17 -7.09 2.09
N TYR A 100 14.61 -6.49 3.19
CA TYR A 100 14.02 -6.75 4.51
C TYR A 100 12.53 -6.35 4.57
N ALA A 101 12.17 -5.19 4.05
CA ALA A 101 10.79 -4.73 4.07
C ALA A 101 9.88 -5.59 3.18
N TYR A 102 10.34 -5.97 1.99
CA TYR A 102 9.55 -6.84 1.09
C TYR A 102 9.45 -8.29 1.57
N ALA A 103 10.41 -8.77 2.36
CA ALA A 103 10.28 -10.04 3.07
C ALA A 103 9.10 -10.02 4.07
N LYS A 104 8.81 -8.86 4.69
CA LYS A 104 7.64 -8.68 5.54
C LYS A 104 6.35 -8.42 4.78
N ARG A 105 6.43 -7.83 3.57
CA ARG A 105 5.25 -7.56 2.74
C ARG A 105 4.42 -8.80 2.42
N SER A 106 5.04 -9.99 2.32
CA SER A 106 4.29 -11.24 2.10
C SER A 106 3.37 -11.63 3.26
N GLU A 107 3.55 -11.05 4.43
CA GLU A 107 2.69 -11.24 5.61
C GLU A 107 1.50 -10.25 5.61
N LEU A 108 1.45 -9.27 4.70
CA LEU A 108 0.32 -8.35 4.58
C LEU A 108 -0.86 -8.94 3.80
N ALA A 109 -2.05 -8.64 4.27
CA ALA A 109 -3.31 -9.09 3.68
C ALA A 109 -4.44 -8.09 3.96
N ASP A 110 -5.65 -8.40 3.50
CA ASP A 110 -6.86 -7.69 3.94
C ASP A 110 -7.12 -7.98 5.43
N PRO A 111 -7.04 -6.97 6.31
CA PRO A 111 -7.25 -7.14 7.75
C PRO A 111 -8.68 -7.56 8.11
N LEU A 112 -9.67 -7.39 7.22
CA LEU A 112 -11.03 -7.89 7.44
C LEU A 112 -11.11 -9.41 7.29
N LYS A 113 -10.07 -10.05 6.73
CA LYS A 113 -10.03 -11.48 6.43
C LYS A 113 -8.92 -12.21 7.17
N ILE A 114 -7.77 -11.56 7.36
CA ILE A 114 -6.57 -12.16 7.96
C ILE A 114 -6.03 -11.22 9.04
N ASN A 115 -5.67 -11.77 10.20
CA ASN A 115 -5.03 -10.98 11.23
C ASN A 115 -3.60 -10.59 10.80
N VAL A 116 -3.31 -9.29 10.76
CA VAL A 116 -2.03 -8.70 10.33
C VAL A 116 -1.35 -7.89 11.43
N THR A 117 -1.76 -8.03 12.69
CA THR A 117 -1.22 -7.27 13.83
C THR A 117 0.29 -7.47 14.04
N ASP A 118 0.83 -8.64 13.70
CA ASP A 118 2.25 -8.94 13.92
C ASP A 118 3.18 -8.26 12.89
N VAL A 119 2.60 -7.63 11.86
CA VAL A 119 3.31 -6.96 10.76
C VAL A 119 3.18 -5.42 10.86
N CYS A 120 2.21 -4.93 11.63
CA CYS A 120 1.83 -3.51 11.71
C CYS A 120 2.34 -2.83 12.99
#